data_AF-A0A958MFA7-F1
#
_entry.id   AF-A0A958MFA7-F1
#
_cell.length_a   1.000
_cell.length_b   1.000
_cell.length_c   1.000
_cell.angle_alpha   90.00
_cell.angle_beta   90.00
_cell.angle_gamma   90.00
#
_symmetry.space_group_name_H-M   'P 1'
#
loop_
_entity.id
_entity.type
_entity.pdbx_description
1 polymer ?
#
loop_
_entity_poly.entity_id
_entity_poly.type
_entity_poly.pdbx_seq_one_letter_code
_entity_poly.pdbx_strand_id
1 'polypeptide(L)' 'MKASSPKSTAKFLIGQNSGQIIVEYILLITISVAIATLLTTLLVGRGEGRSGIIINKWGQLLQIVAEDIGD' A
#
# COMPACT_ATOMS: atom_id res chain seq x y z
N MET A 1 14.66 -51.30 -23.82
CA MET A 1 13.93 -50.39 -22.94
C MET A 1 14.84 -49.20 -22.62
N LYS A 2 14.63 -48.04 -23.26
CA LYS A 2 15.52 -46.86 -23.12
C LYS A 2 14.94 -45.95 -22.03
N ALA A 3 15.64 -45.86 -20.90
CA ALA A 3 15.22 -45.01 -19.78
C ALA A 3 15.16 -43.54 -20.20
N SER A 4 13.99 -42.93 -20.03
CA SER A 4 13.77 -41.48 -20.18
C SER A 4 14.63 -40.73 -19.15
N SER A 5 15.44 -39.78 -19.64
CA SER A 5 16.44 -39.07 -18.84
C SER A 5 15.79 -37.98 -17.96
N PRO A 6 16.02 -37.94 -16.63
CA PRO A 6 15.35 -37.02 -15.70
C PRO A 6 15.83 -35.55 -15.76
N LYS A 7 16.73 -35.20 -16.68
CA LYS A 7 17.36 -33.85 -16.71
C LYS A 7 16.48 -32.76 -17.35
N SER A 8 15.43 -33.12 -18.09
CA SER A 8 14.57 -32.16 -18.81
C SER A 8 13.50 -31.53 -17.93
N THR A 9 12.96 -32.26 -16.95
CA THR A 9 11.88 -31.82 -16.08
C THR A 9 12.37 -30.81 -15.02
N ALA A 10 13.58 -31.00 -14.48
CA ALA A 10 14.12 -30.08 -13.46
C ALA A 10 14.34 -28.64 -13.98
N LYS A 11 14.82 -28.47 -15.23
CA LYS A 11 14.99 -27.12 -15.82
C LYS A 11 13.66 -26.44 -16.14
N PHE A 12 12.64 -27.18 -16.53
CA PHE A 12 11.31 -26.64 -16.82
C PHE A 12 10.63 -26.09 -15.55
N LEU A 13 10.74 -26.83 -14.43
CA LEU A 13 10.19 -26.41 -13.14
C LEU A 13 10.92 -25.18 -12.56
N ILE A 14 12.24 -25.09 -12.74
CA ILE A 14 13.04 -23.94 -12.28
C ILE A 14 12.75 -22.68 -13.13
N GLY A 15 12.59 -22.83 -14.44
CA GLY A 15 12.28 -21.70 -15.33
C GLY A 15 10.87 -21.10 -15.13
N GLN A 16 9.92 -21.90 -14.64
CA GLN A 16 8.55 -21.46 -14.37
C GLN A 16 8.45 -20.54 -13.14
N ASN A 17 9.27 -20.78 -12.10
CA ASN A 17 9.22 -20.00 -10.85
C ASN A 17 9.86 -18.61 -10.95
N SER A 18 10.85 -18.40 -11.82
CA SER A 18 11.57 -17.11 -11.87
C SER A 18 10.71 -15.93 -12.34
N GLY A 19 9.77 -16.17 -13.28
CA GLY A 19 8.83 -15.15 -13.74
C GLY A 19 7.73 -14.85 -12.71
N GLN A 20 7.29 -15.86 -11.97
CA GLN A 20 6.26 -15.72 -10.94
C GLN A 20 6.70 -14.85 -9.77
N ILE A 21 7.97 -14.99 -9.34
CA ILE A 21 8.53 -14.21 -8.23
C ILE A 21 8.46 -12.71 -8.52
N ILE A 22 8.83 -12.28 -9.73
CA ILE A 22 8.81 -10.87 -10.12
C ILE A 22 7.38 -10.31 -10.11
N VAL A 23 6.43 -11.08 -10.65
CA VAL A 23 5.00 -10.69 -10.67
C VAL A 23 4.44 -10.59 -9.25
N GLU A 24 4.81 -11.51 -8.37
CA GLU A 24 4.40 -11.51 -6.97
C GLU A 24 4.90 -10.26 -6.23
N TYR A 25 6.17 -9.89 -6.40
CA TYR A 25 6.70 -8.66 -5.79
C TYR A 25 6.01 -7.40 -6.31
N ILE A 26 5.72 -7.31 -7.61
CA ILE A 26 4.99 -6.17 -8.18
C ILE A 26 3.56 -6.10 -7.62
N LEU A 27 2.91 -7.25 -7.46
CA LEU A 27 1.56 -7.32 -6.90
C LEU A 27 1.55 -6.87 -5.43
N LEU A 28 2.53 -7.30 -4.63
CA LEU A 28 2.70 -6.85 -3.25
C LEU A 28 2.95 -5.34 -3.16
N ILE A 29 3.85 -4.80 -4.00
CA ILE A 29 4.14 -3.36 -4.05
C ILE A 29 2.89 -2.57 -4.44
N THR A 30 2.13 -3.05 -5.43
CA THR A 30 0.89 -2.40 -5.89
C THR A 30 -0.14 -2.32 -4.77
N ILE A 31 -0.32 -3.41 -4.02
CA ILE A 31 -1.22 -3.44 -2.86
C ILE A 31 -0.73 -2.48 -1.77
N SER A 32 0.57 -2.46 -1.47
CA SER A 32 1.13 -1.52 -0.49
C SER A 32 0.88 -0.06 -0.87
N VAL A 33 1.09 0.29 -2.14
CA VAL A 33 0.85 1.66 -2.63
C VAL A 33 -0.65 2.01 -2.57
N ALA A 34 -1.53 1.07 -2.91
CA ALA A 34 -2.99 1.29 -2.81
C ALA A 34 -3.42 1.57 -1.35
N ILE A 35 -2.90 0.79 -0.40
CA ILE A 35 -3.19 0.98 1.03
C ILE A 35 -2.62 2.32 1.51
N ALA A 36 -1.38 2.65 1.14
CA ALA A 36 -0.75 3.93 1.52
C ALA A 36 -1.55 5.13 0.97
N THR A 37 -2.07 5.03 -0.25
CA THR A 37 -2.91 6.07 -0.86
C THR A 37 -4.22 6.23 -0.12
N LEU A 38 -4.87 5.12 0.23
CA LEU A 38 -6.12 5.13 1.00
C LEU A 38 -5.91 5.77 2.38
N LEU A 39 -4.84 5.39 3.10
CA LEU A 39 -4.53 5.99 4.40
C LEU A 39 -4.25 7.50 4.25
N THR A 40 -3.42 7.90 3.29
CA THR A 40 -3.08 9.31 3.09
C THR A 40 -4.31 10.18 2.81
N THR A 41 -5.24 9.67 2.00
CA THR A 41 -6.50 10.37 1.70
C THR A 41 -7.43 10.46 2.91
N LEU A 42 -7.48 9.44 3.77
CA LEU A 42 -8.27 9.49 5.01
C LEU A 42 -7.66 10.41 6.07
N LEU A 43 -6.33 10.42 6.20
CA LEU A 43 -5.67 11.20 7.25
C LEU A 43 -5.55 12.69 6.88
N VAL A 44 -5.21 12.99 5.62
CA VAL A 44 -4.82 14.35 5.19
C VAL A 44 -5.68 14.87 4.02
N GLY A 45 -6.72 14.13 3.61
CA GLY A 45 -7.62 14.55 2.53
C GLY A 45 -8.23 15.93 2.78
N ARG A 46 -8.21 16.79 1.76
CA ARG A 46 -8.73 18.17 1.81
C ARG A 46 -9.96 18.31 0.90
N GLY A 47 -10.96 17.46 1.08
CA GLY A 47 -12.22 17.51 0.32
C GLY A 47 -13.30 18.31 1.06
N GLU A 48 -14.09 19.09 0.32
CA GLU A 48 -15.28 19.74 0.86
C GLU A 48 -16.21 18.68 1.50
N GLY A 49 -16.40 18.76 2.82
CA GLY A 49 -17.21 17.81 3.60
C GLY A 49 -16.52 16.51 4.05
N ARG A 50 -15.28 16.23 3.63
CA ARG A 50 -14.45 15.10 4.11
C ARG A 50 -13.02 15.54 4.36
N SER A 51 -12.88 16.51 5.27
CA SER A 51 -11.57 16.90 5.75
C SER A 51 -10.97 15.74 6.56
N GLY A 52 -9.70 15.43 6.32
CA GLY A 52 -9.00 14.30 6.92
C GLY A 52 -8.93 14.42 8.44
N ILE A 53 -8.76 13.29 9.12
CA ILE A 53 -8.77 13.22 10.60
C ILE A 53 -7.78 14.21 11.20
N ILE A 54 -6.57 14.34 10.63
CA ILE A 54 -5.53 15.24 11.12
C ILE A 54 -5.98 16.69 10.99
N ILE A 55 -6.61 17.06 9.87
CA ILE A 55 -7.02 18.44 9.61
C ILE A 55 -8.17 18.84 10.54
N ASN A 56 -9.12 17.94 10.78
CA ASN A 56 -10.19 18.17 11.74
C ASN A 56 -9.64 18.39 13.16
N LYS A 57 -8.68 17.55 13.58
CA LYS A 57 -8.07 17.68 14.90
C LYS A 57 -7.22 18.94 15.05
N TRP A 58 -6.49 19.31 14.01
CA TRP A 58 -5.76 20.57 13.99
C TRP A 58 -6.70 21.79 14.06
N GLY A 59 -7.82 21.76 13.34
CA GLY A 59 -8.85 22.79 13.43
C GLY A 59 -9.46 22.90 14.83
N GLN A 60 -9.73 21.77 15.49
CA GLN A 60 -10.21 21.76 16.88
C GLN A 60 -9.20 22.36 17.85
N LEU A 61 -7.91 22.03 17.70
CA LEU A 61 -6.85 22.61 18.52
C LEU A 61 -6.74 24.13 18.32
N LEU A 62 -6.84 24.60 17.08
CA LEU A 62 -6.82 26.04 16.79
C LEU A 62 -8.01 26.77 17.42
N GLN A 63 -9.21 26.15 17.44
CA GLN A 63 -10.36 26.73 18.14
C GLN A 63 -10.15 26.83 19.65
N ILE A 64 -9.64 25.76 20.27
CA ILE A 64 -9.34 25.74 21.70
C ILE A 64 -8.32 26.84 22.06
N VAL A 65 -7.26 26.99 21.27
CA VAL A 65 -6.24 28.03 21.50
C VAL A 65 -6.81 29.44 21.25
N ALA A 66 -7.69 29.60 20.25
CA ALA A 66 -8.31 30.89 19.99
C ALA A 66 -9.29 31.32 21.10
N GLU A 67 -10.00 30.38 21.71
CA GLU A 67 -10.89 30.63 22.85
C GLU A 67 -10.11 30.95 24.13
N ASP A 68 -8.91 30.39 24.33
CA ASP A 68 -8.05 30.62 25.50
C ASP A 68 -7.38 32.02 25.51
N ILE A 69 -7.28 32.69 24.35
CA ILE A 69 -6.72 34.07 24.24
C ILE A 69 -7.80 35.15 24.50
N GLY A 70 -9.08 34.77 24.60
CA GLY A 70 -10.22 35.68 24.68
C GLY A 70 -10.59 36.25 26.06
N ASP A 71 -9.63 36.45 26.97
CA ASP A 71 -9.77 37.24 28.21
C ASP A 71 -9.04 38.59 28.10
#